data_AF-A4WN74-F1
#
_entry.id   AF-A4WN74-F1
#
_cell.length_a   1.000
_cell.length_b   1.000
_cell.length_c   1.000
_cell.angle_alpha   90.00
_cell.angle_beta   90.00
_cell.angle_gamma   90.00
#
_symmetry.space_group_name_H-M   'P 1'
#
loop_
_entity.id
_entity.type
_entity.pdbx_description
1 polymer ?
#
loop_
_entity_poly.entity_id
_entity_poly.type
_entity_poly.pdbx_seq_one_letter_code
_entity_poly.pdbx_strand_id
1 'polypeptide(L)'
;MVCEVSTIGDAVVFTAPELELAMAYLLVKPLAETVEVREGHLRATPAVPEIVHSLQELCKADVSAILLDIKESLLHMGWLVEGTKDVVKMRKSRRAGVAGFITVEYDKVARTMSITATQRCLTDFLKGLGFNVSDSRYFLEATRRVSSLVEALELEERISQALC
;
A
#
# COMPACT_ATOMS: atom_id res chain seq x y z
N MET A 1 8.84 -17.28 -11.97
CA MET A 1 7.82 -16.29 -11.57
C MET A 1 7.15 -15.83 -12.84
N VAL A 2 5.81 -15.81 -12.86
CA VAL A 2 5.05 -15.36 -14.04
C VAL A 2 4.74 -13.89 -13.82
N CYS A 3 5.25 -13.04 -14.71
CA CYS A 3 4.93 -11.63 -14.81
C CYS A 3 4.38 -11.40 -16.20
N GLU A 4 3.15 -10.90 -16.29
CA GLU A 4 2.43 -10.75 -17.56
C GLU A 4 1.80 -9.36 -17.66
N VAL A 5 1.94 -8.76 -18.85
CA VAL A 5 1.33 -7.49 -19.22
C VAL A 5 0.43 -7.75 -20.43
N SER A 6 -0.83 -7.37 -20.32
CA SER A 6 -1.79 -7.46 -21.43
C SER A 6 -2.61 -6.18 -21.53
N THR A 7 -3.05 -5.85 -22.73
CA THR A 7 -3.95 -4.72 -22.97
C THR A 7 -5.34 -5.26 -23.32
N ILE A 8 -6.36 -4.83 -22.58
CA ILE A 8 -7.75 -5.24 -22.77
C ILE A 8 -8.59 -3.97 -22.94
N GLY A 9 -8.94 -3.66 -24.19
CA GLY A 9 -9.65 -2.41 -24.51
C GLY A 9 -8.79 -1.19 -24.20
N ASP A 10 -9.28 -0.32 -23.31
CA ASP A 10 -8.58 0.88 -22.84
C ASP A 10 -7.75 0.66 -21.57
N ALA A 11 -7.63 -0.58 -21.08
CA ALA A 11 -6.98 -0.89 -19.83
C ALA A 11 -5.73 -1.77 -20.02
N VAL A 12 -4.73 -1.56 -19.17
CA VAL A 12 -3.58 -2.46 -19.02
C VAL A 12 -3.82 -3.36 -17.82
N VAL A 13 -3.66 -4.65 -18.01
CA VAL A 13 -3.73 -5.65 -16.95
C VAL A 13 -2.34 -6.24 -16.73
N PHE A 14 -1.87 -6.13 -15.50
CA PHE A 14 -0.60 -6.61 -15.01
C PHE A 14 -0.83 -7.71 -13.98
N THR A 15 -0.16 -8.86 -14.16
CA THR A 15 -0.24 -10.00 -13.24
C THR A 15 1.17 -10.33 -12.79
N ALA A 16 1.43 -10.33 -11.48
CA ALA A 16 2.74 -10.62 -10.93
C ALA A 16 2.65 -11.05 -9.46
N PRO A 17 3.74 -11.51 -8.83
CA PRO A 17 3.77 -11.68 -7.38
C PRO A 17 3.61 -10.35 -6.64
N GLU A 18 3.35 -10.43 -5.34
CA GLU A 18 2.92 -9.27 -4.54
C GLU A 18 3.91 -8.11 -4.50
N LEU A 19 5.22 -8.38 -4.52
CA LEU A 19 6.25 -7.34 -4.47
C LEU A 19 6.21 -6.51 -5.76
N GLU A 20 6.17 -7.19 -6.89
CA GLU A 20 6.08 -6.61 -8.23
C GLU A 20 4.74 -5.89 -8.41
N LEU A 21 3.63 -6.44 -7.91
CA LEU A 21 2.33 -5.76 -7.92
C LEU A 21 2.36 -4.46 -7.12
N ALA A 22 3.02 -4.46 -5.96
CA ALA A 22 3.14 -3.25 -5.16
C ALA A 22 4.03 -2.20 -5.84
N MET A 23 5.12 -2.62 -6.49
CA MET A 23 5.94 -1.70 -7.29
C MET A 23 5.17 -1.16 -8.50
N ALA A 24 4.46 -2.03 -9.23
CA ALA A 24 3.60 -1.66 -10.34
C ALA A 24 2.53 -0.64 -9.90
N TYR A 25 1.90 -0.86 -8.74
CA TYR A 25 0.95 0.09 -8.17
C TYR A 25 1.57 1.47 -7.96
N LEU A 26 2.77 1.54 -7.35
CA LEU A 26 3.46 2.81 -7.11
C LEU A 26 3.87 3.52 -8.40
N LEU A 27 4.29 2.77 -9.43
CA LEU A 27 4.68 3.31 -10.74
C LEU A 27 3.47 3.88 -11.51
N VAL A 28 2.35 3.16 -11.47
CA VAL A 28 1.21 3.43 -12.35
C VAL A 28 0.22 4.42 -11.75
N LYS A 29 0.05 4.42 -10.43
CA LYS A 29 -0.86 5.34 -9.73
C LYS A 29 -0.74 6.82 -10.11
N PRO A 30 0.45 7.42 -10.28
CA PRO A 30 0.55 8.83 -10.68
C PRO A 30 0.23 9.08 -12.16
N LEU A 31 0.16 8.03 -12.99
CA LEU A 31 -0.01 8.13 -14.45
C LEU A 31 -1.41 7.73 -14.92
N ALA A 32 -2.08 6.84 -14.19
CA ALA A 32 -3.41 6.34 -14.52
C ALA A 32 -4.51 7.17 -13.87
N GLU A 33 -5.65 7.27 -14.54
CA GLU A 33 -6.86 7.87 -13.97
C GLU A 33 -7.49 6.93 -12.94
N THR A 34 -7.47 5.62 -13.23
CA THR A 34 -8.01 4.58 -12.35
C THR A 34 -7.03 3.43 -12.26
N VAL A 35 -6.76 2.99 -11.02
CA VAL A 35 -5.98 1.79 -10.73
C VAL A 35 -6.79 0.91 -9.79
N GLU A 36 -7.00 -0.35 -10.18
CA GLU A 36 -7.67 -1.36 -9.39
C GLU A 36 -6.72 -2.53 -9.14
N VAL A 37 -6.58 -2.96 -7.89
CA VAL A 37 -5.78 -4.15 -7.55
C VAL A 37 -6.68 -5.20 -6.92
N ARG A 38 -6.79 -6.38 -7.56
CA ARG A 38 -7.61 -7.50 -7.09
C ARG A 38 -6.94 -8.83 -7.42
N GLU A 39 -6.94 -9.75 -6.47
CA GLU A 39 -6.59 -11.16 -6.68
C GLU A 39 -5.25 -11.41 -7.39
N GLY A 40 -4.24 -10.58 -7.14
CA GLY A 40 -2.93 -10.73 -7.80
C GLY A 40 -2.82 -10.06 -9.18
N HIS A 41 -3.80 -9.23 -9.53
CA HIS A 41 -3.84 -8.45 -10.76
C HIS A 41 -3.94 -6.97 -10.44
N LEU A 42 -3.22 -6.16 -11.21
CA LEU A 42 -3.37 -4.72 -11.28
C LEU A 42 -3.99 -4.37 -12.63
N ARG A 43 -5.07 -3.60 -12.60
CA ARG A 43 -5.71 -3.04 -13.79
C ARG A 43 -5.59 -1.52 -13.75
N ALA A 44 -5.02 -0.93 -14.79
CA ALA A 44 -4.84 0.51 -14.92
C ALA A 44 -5.51 1.04 -16.18
N THR A 45 -6.19 2.18 -16.04
CA THR A 45 -6.92 2.86 -17.13
C THR A 45 -6.58 4.35 -17.10
N PRO A 46 -6.29 5.01 -18.24
CA PRO A 46 -6.20 4.44 -19.59
C PRO A 46 -4.86 3.72 -19.89
N ALA A 47 -4.85 2.92 -20.95
CA ALA A 47 -3.70 2.15 -21.42
C ALA A 47 -2.72 3.00 -22.24
N VAL A 48 -2.13 4.01 -21.58
CA VAL A 48 -1.12 4.85 -22.23
C VAL A 48 0.19 4.07 -22.43
N PRO A 49 0.94 4.33 -23.53
CA PRO A 49 2.17 3.60 -23.84
C PRO A 49 3.21 3.61 -22.72
N GLU A 50 3.30 4.69 -21.95
CA GLU A 50 4.24 4.83 -20.83
C GLU A 50 3.95 3.80 -19.74
N ILE A 51 2.68 3.61 -19.36
CA ILE A 51 2.27 2.61 -18.37
C ILE A 51 2.60 1.20 -18.87
N VAL A 52 2.27 0.90 -20.12
CA VAL A 52 2.56 -0.41 -20.73
C VAL A 52 4.06 -0.69 -20.70
N HIS A 53 4.87 0.28 -21.12
CA HIS A 53 6.32 0.15 -21.16
C HIS A 53 6.91 -0.04 -19.77
N SER A 54 6.52 0.77 -18.78
CA SER A 54 7.02 0.64 -17.40
C SER A 54 6.70 -0.73 -16.80
N LEU A 55 5.49 -1.27 -17.04
CA LEU A 55 5.11 -2.59 -16.54
C LEU A 55 5.86 -3.73 -17.26
N GLN A 56 6.14 -3.59 -18.56
CA GLN A 56 6.96 -4.54 -19.30
C GLN A 56 8.41 -4.54 -18.83
N GLU A 57 8.98 -3.38 -18.53
CA GLU A 57 10.33 -3.28 -17.96
C GLU A 57 10.39 -3.86 -16.54
N LEU A 58 9.34 -3.65 -15.73
CA LEU A 58 9.24 -4.27 -14.42
C LEU A 58 9.27 -5.80 -14.48
N CYS A 59 8.63 -6.42 -15.48
CA CYS A 59 8.71 -7.87 -15.68
C CYS A 59 10.11 -8.39 -16.04
N LYS A 60 10.99 -7.54 -16.56
CA LYS A 60 12.36 -7.89 -16.93
C LYS A 60 13.35 -7.63 -15.80
N ALA A 61 12.95 -6.87 -14.78
CA ALA A 61 13.82 -6.47 -13.68
C ALA A 61 14.11 -7.64 -12.74
N ASP A 62 15.32 -7.65 -12.19
CA ASP A 62 15.70 -8.61 -11.14
C ASP A 62 14.91 -8.32 -9.85
N VAL A 63 14.43 -9.37 -9.17
CA VAL A 63 13.65 -9.24 -7.92
C VAL A 63 14.41 -8.45 -6.85
N SER A 64 15.74 -8.56 -6.79
CA SER A 64 16.56 -7.78 -5.86
C SER A 64 16.58 -6.29 -6.19
N ALA A 65 16.52 -5.92 -7.47
CA ALA A 65 16.40 -4.53 -7.89
C ALA A 65 15.00 -3.99 -7.54
N ILE A 66 13.95 -4.77 -7.84
CA ILE A 66 12.56 -4.40 -7.47
C ILE A 66 12.43 -4.21 -5.95
N LEU A 67 13.05 -5.08 -5.15
CA LEU A 67 13.04 -4.96 -3.70
C LEU A 67 13.75 -3.69 -3.20
N LEU A 68 14.81 -3.27 -3.87
CA LEU A 68 15.49 -2.02 -3.55
C LEU A 68 14.60 -0.83 -3.91
N ASP A 69 14.11 -0.78 -5.14
CA ASP A 69 13.29 0.32 -5.67
C ASP A 69 12.01 0.53 -4.85
N ILE A 70 11.34 -0.56 -4.46
CA ILE A 70 10.13 -0.45 -3.63
C ILE A 70 10.48 0.05 -2.23
N LYS A 71 11.59 -0.38 -1.63
CA LYS A 71 12.00 0.10 -0.31
C LYS A 71 12.36 1.58 -0.34
N GLU A 72 13.05 2.03 -1.38
CA GLU A 72 13.37 3.44 -1.59
C GLU A 72 12.09 4.26 -1.77
N SER A 73 11.17 3.80 -2.62
CA SER A 73 9.87 4.44 -2.83
C SER A 73 9.05 4.54 -1.54
N LEU A 74 8.96 3.46 -0.78
CA LEU A 74 8.27 3.41 0.51
C LEU A 74 8.93 4.35 1.53
N LEU A 75 10.27 4.39 1.58
CA LEU A 75 11.01 5.30 2.43
C LEU A 75 10.73 6.77 2.09
N HIS A 76 10.69 7.12 0.80
CA HIS A 76 10.30 8.46 0.34
C HIS A 76 8.88 8.83 0.76
N MET A 77 7.97 7.86 0.87
CA MET A 77 6.61 8.03 1.38
C MET A 77 6.52 8.04 2.92
N GLY A 78 7.65 7.93 3.62
CA GLY A 78 7.74 7.96 5.09
C GLY A 78 7.55 6.61 5.78
N TRP A 79 7.62 5.49 5.04
CA TRP A 79 7.57 4.16 5.61
C TRP A 79 8.96 3.66 6.01
N LEU A 80 9.06 3.13 7.22
CA LEU A 80 10.17 2.30 7.66
C LEU A 80 9.84 0.85 7.28
N VAL A 81 10.74 0.20 6.54
CA VAL A 81 10.51 -1.12 5.97
C VAL A 81 11.51 -2.12 6.53
N GLU A 82 11.02 -3.27 7.00
CA GLU A 82 11.82 -4.39 7.50
C GLU A 82 11.71 -5.59 6.56
N GLY A 83 12.78 -6.39 6.49
CA GLY A 83 12.88 -7.62 5.71
C GLY A 83 14.07 -7.60 4.75
N THR A 84 14.75 -8.75 4.58
CA THR A 84 15.98 -8.84 3.80
C THR A 84 15.73 -9.23 2.34
N LYS A 85 14.89 -10.23 2.11
CA LYS A 85 14.55 -10.77 0.78
C LYS A 85 13.16 -10.35 0.28
N ASP A 86 12.41 -9.64 1.12
CA ASP A 86 11.04 -9.21 0.87
C ASP A 86 10.68 -8.08 1.86
N VAL A 87 9.52 -7.46 1.68
CA VAL A 87 8.88 -6.56 2.65
C VAL A 87 8.12 -7.42 3.66
N VAL A 88 8.62 -7.53 4.88
CA VAL A 88 8.00 -8.34 5.95
C VAL A 88 7.11 -7.49 6.84
N LYS A 89 7.61 -6.31 7.20
CA LYS A 89 6.90 -5.34 8.04
C LYS A 89 7.14 -3.95 7.52
N MET A 90 6.13 -3.08 7.62
CA MET A 90 6.30 -1.66 7.39
C MET A 90 5.60 -0.84 8.46
N ARG A 91 6.20 0.29 8.84
CA ARG A 91 5.66 1.21 9.85
C ARG A 91 5.79 2.64 9.36
N LYS A 92 4.74 3.42 9.51
CA LYS A 92 4.74 4.86 9.28
C LYS A 92 4.18 5.56 10.51
N SER A 93 4.90 6.54 11.02
CA SER A 93 4.49 7.35 12.16
C SER A 93 4.41 8.81 11.76
N ARG A 94 3.34 9.48 12.16
CA ARG A 94 3.15 10.91 11.92
C ARG A 94 2.58 11.60 13.15
N ARG A 95 2.92 12.88 13.30
CA ARG A 95 2.42 13.72 14.38
C ARG A 95 0.96 14.10 14.12
N ALA A 96 0.15 14.08 15.16
CA ALA A 96 -1.24 14.54 15.15
C ALA A 96 -1.39 15.74 16.09
N GLY A 97 -1.39 16.95 15.53
CA GLY A 97 -1.42 18.20 16.31
C GLY A 97 -0.14 18.41 17.14
N VAL A 98 -0.27 19.02 18.32
CA VAL A 98 0.90 19.42 19.13
C VAL A 98 1.50 18.26 19.92
N ALA A 99 0.69 17.35 20.47
CA ALA A 99 1.16 16.26 21.33
C ALA A 99 0.69 14.86 20.91
N GLY A 100 -0.08 14.76 19.84
CA GLY A 100 -0.63 13.49 19.37
C GLY A 100 0.25 12.80 18.33
N PHE A 101 -0.07 11.53 18.08
CA PHE A 101 0.54 10.73 17.03
C PHE A 101 -0.47 9.79 16.40
N ILE A 102 -0.13 9.33 15.20
CA ILE A 102 -0.71 8.16 14.55
C ILE A 102 0.46 7.30 14.08
N THR A 103 0.41 6.03 14.45
CA THR A 103 1.31 5.00 13.95
C THR A 103 0.48 3.99 13.18
N VAL A 104 0.91 3.70 11.96
CA VAL A 104 0.33 2.69 11.07
C VAL A 104 1.39 1.62 10.85
N GLU A 105 1.03 0.37 11.11
CA GLU A 105 1.88 -0.80 10.91
C GLU A 105 1.19 -1.80 9.99
N TYR A 106 1.94 -2.42 9.10
CA TYR A 106 1.53 -3.59 8.36
C TYR A 106 2.52 -4.72 8.59
N ASP A 107 2.00 -5.88 8.98
CA ASP A 107 2.72 -7.14 9.12
C ASP A 107 2.25 -8.10 8.03
N LYS A 108 3.16 -8.42 7.09
CA LYS A 108 2.88 -9.31 5.96
C LYS A 108 2.65 -10.76 6.39
N VAL A 109 3.35 -11.22 7.42
CA VAL A 109 3.25 -12.61 7.91
C VAL A 109 1.89 -12.82 8.58
N ALA A 110 1.49 -11.87 9.44
CA ALA A 110 0.19 -11.89 10.09
C ALA A 110 -0.96 -11.41 9.19
N ARG A 111 -0.66 -10.87 8.00
CA ARG A 111 -1.63 -10.23 7.09
C ARG A 111 -2.52 -9.22 7.82
N THR A 112 -1.90 -8.42 8.69
CA THR A 112 -2.61 -7.54 9.61
C THR A 112 -2.07 -6.12 9.51
N MET A 113 -2.98 -5.17 9.42
CA MET A 113 -2.71 -3.75 9.55
C MET A 113 -3.19 -3.28 10.92
N SER A 114 -2.31 -2.59 11.64
CA SER A 114 -2.55 -2.08 12.98
C SER A 114 -2.36 -0.58 13.00
N ILE A 115 -3.21 0.11 13.75
CA ILE A 115 -3.16 1.56 13.93
C ILE A 115 -3.20 1.85 15.42
N THR A 116 -2.31 2.74 15.85
CA THR A 116 -2.35 3.32 17.20
C THR A 116 -2.40 4.83 17.04
N ALA A 117 -3.42 5.49 17.59
CA ALA A 117 -3.60 6.92 17.42
C ALA A 117 -4.13 7.59 18.70
N THR A 118 -3.68 8.81 18.97
CA THR A 118 -4.25 9.62 20.07
C THR A 118 -5.53 10.35 19.67
N GLN A 119 -5.85 10.44 18.37
CA GLN A 119 -7.02 11.15 17.83
C GLN A 119 -8.28 10.29 17.85
N ARG A 120 -9.05 10.34 18.93
CA ARG A 120 -10.29 9.54 19.09
C ARG A 120 -11.35 9.79 18.02
N CYS A 121 -11.36 10.96 17.39
CA CYS A 121 -12.28 11.28 16.30
C CYS A 121 -12.12 10.35 15.07
N LEU A 122 -11.00 9.62 14.95
CA LEU A 122 -10.80 8.62 13.88
C LEU A 122 -11.62 7.33 14.09
N THR A 123 -12.24 7.14 15.26
CA THR A 123 -12.92 5.87 15.62
C THR A 123 -13.94 5.43 14.58
N ASP A 124 -14.88 6.30 14.21
CA ASP A 124 -15.95 5.93 13.28
C ASP A 124 -15.43 5.80 11.84
N PHE A 125 -14.44 6.60 11.47
CA PHE A 125 -13.75 6.48 10.19
C PHE A 125 -13.06 5.12 10.06
N LEU A 126 -12.30 4.70 11.08
CA LEU A 126 -11.60 3.42 11.10
C LEU A 126 -12.56 2.23 11.11
N LYS A 127 -13.68 2.32 11.84
CA LYS A 127 -14.76 1.33 11.76
C LYS A 127 -15.37 1.25 10.36
N GLY A 128 -15.60 2.39 9.71
CA GLY A 128 -16.07 2.46 8.32
C GLY A 128 -15.10 1.84 7.31
N LEU A 129 -13.79 1.85 7.62
CA LEU A 129 -12.76 1.10 6.90
C LEU A 129 -12.65 -0.37 7.32
N GLY A 130 -13.54 -0.89 8.17
CA GLY A 130 -13.55 -2.29 8.58
C GLY A 130 -12.47 -2.66 9.61
N PHE A 131 -11.91 -1.70 10.33
CA PHE A 131 -11.04 -2.00 11.47
C PHE A 131 -11.85 -2.37 12.71
N ASN A 132 -11.34 -3.34 13.46
CA ASN A 132 -11.74 -3.59 14.83
C ASN A 132 -11.06 -2.56 15.72
N VAL A 133 -11.83 -1.57 16.18
CA VAL A 133 -11.31 -0.45 16.99
C VAL A 133 -11.58 -0.71 18.47
N SER A 134 -10.53 -0.60 19.29
CA SER A 134 -10.60 -0.58 20.75
C SER A 134 -10.11 0.78 21.27
N ASP A 135 -10.93 1.46 22.05
CA ASP A 135 -10.57 2.74 22.68
C ASP A 135 -9.97 2.48 24.07
N SER A 136 -8.80 3.05 24.33
CA SER A 136 -8.17 3.05 25.65
C SER A 136 -8.33 4.42 26.32
N ARG A 137 -7.74 4.61 27.51
CA ARG A 137 -7.82 5.91 28.20
C ARG A 137 -7.08 7.02 27.46
N TYR A 138 -6.05 6.70 26.68
CA TYR A 138 -5.14 7.72 26.12
C TYR A 138 -5.00 7.66 24.60
N PHE A 139 -5.38 6.55 23.98
CA PHE A 139 -5.24 6.32 22.54
C PHE A 139 -6.29 5.30 22.09
N LEU A 140 -6.59 5.30 20.80
CA LEU A 140 -7.29 4.21 20.15
C LEU A 140 -6.29 3.25 19.53
N GLU A 141 -6.65 1.99 19.52
CA GLU A 141 -6.00 0.94 18.74
C GLU A 141 -7.00 0.40 17.74
N ALA A 142 -6.55 0.08 16.54
CA ALA A 142 -7.39 -0.48 15.51
C ALA A 142 -6.63 -1.56 14.75
N THR A 143 -7.27 -2.69 14.49
CA THR A 143 -6.66 -3.79 13.72
C THR A 143 -7.58 -4.25 12.61
N ARG A 144 -7.01 -4.59 11.45
CA ARG A 144 -7.74 -5.12 10.30
C ARG A 144 -6.88 -6.16 9.58
N ARG A 145 -7.51 -7.24 9.10
CA ARG A 145 -6.87 -8.15 8.15
C ARG A 145 -6.78 -7.50 6.77
N VAL A 146 -5.60 -7.55 6.16
CA VAL A 146 -5.32 -7.01 4.83
C VAL A 146 -4.73 -8.11 3.95
N SER A 147 -5.16 -8.14 2.69
CA SER A 147 -4.86 -9.19 1.72
C SER A 147 -3.55 -8.96 0.99
N SER A 148 -3.09 -7.72 0.86
CA SER A 148 -1.88 -7.36 0.10
C SER A 148 -1.17 -6.12 0.63
N LEU A 149 0.09 -5.96 0.23
CA LEU A 149 0.88 -4.75 0.45
C LEU A 149 0.22 -3.51 -0.18
N VAL A 150 -0.38 -3.65 -1.38
CA VAL A 150 -1.11 -2.55 -2.04
C VAL A 150 -2.30 -2.09 -1.20
N GLU A 151 -3.10 -3.01 -0.69
CA GLU A 151 -4.25 -2.67 0.17
C GLU A 151 -3.80 -1.91 1.42
N ALA A 152 -2.67 -2.29 2.02
CA ALA A 152 -2.11 -1.59 3.17
C ALA A 152 -1.68 -0.15 2.82
N LEU A 153 -1.12 0.07 1.62
CA LEU A 153 -0.75 1.42 1.13
C LEU A 153 -1.99 2.28 0.88
N GLU A 154 -3.02 1.73 0.23
CA GLU A 154 -4.29 2.41 -0.02
C GLU A 154 -5.00 2.81 1.28
N LEU A 155 -5.02 1.90 2.26
CA LEU A 155 -5.61 2.20 3.56
C LEU A 155 -4.86 3.30 4.29
N GLU A 156 -3.52 3.28 4.30
CA GLU A 156 -2.75 4.34 4.97
C GLU A 156 -2.98 5.70 4.33
N GLU A 157 -3.04 5.77 3.00
CA GLU A 157 -3.33 7.00 2.29
C GLU A 157 -4.72 7.54 2.65
N ARG A 158 -5.75 6.68 2.65
CA ARG A 158 -7.11 7.07 3.08
C ARG A 158 -7.11 7.58 4.52
N ILE A 159 -6.38 6.92 5.41
CA ILE A 159 -6.21 7.36 6.80
C ILE A 159 -5.45 8.68 6.87
N SER A 160 -4.49 8.93 5.96
CA SER A 160 -3.74 10.20 5.87
C SER A 160 -4.58 11.40 5.47
N GLN A 161 -5.65 11.16 4.71
CA GLN A 161 -6.58 12.17 4.25
C GLN A 161 -7.78 12.36 5.21
N ALA A 162 -7.91 11.50 6.22
CA ALA A 162 -9.00 11.59 7.19
C ALA A 162 -8.90 12.90 7.99
N LEU A 163 -9.99 13.66 8.01
CA LEU A 163 -10.07 14.91 8.76
C LEU A 163 -10.43 14.63 10.23
N CYS A 164 -9.50 15.05 11.09
CA CYS A 164 -9.50 15.06 12.54
C CYS A 164 -8.58 16.21 12.97
#